data_AF-A0A3B1B1G8-F1
#
_entry.id   AF-A0A3B1B1G8-F1
#
_cell.length_a   1.000
_cell.length_b   1.000
_cell.length_c   1.000
_cell.angle_alpha   90.00
_cell.angle_beta   90.00
_cell.angle_gamma   90.00
#
_symmetry.space_group_name_H-M   'P 1'
#
loop_
_entity.id
_entity.type
_entity.pdbx_description
1 polymer ?
#
loop_
_entity_poly.entity_id
_entity_poly.type
_entity_poly.pdbx_seq_one_letter_code
_entity_poly.pdbx_strand_id
1 'polypeptide(L)'
;MTFLAYSRHVFLFVLLGVPPGVVLATAEQTSGSLSLGYRVDSLDWNIRAVNSGPNILSELEWKDMDISQLRGELSGSNDANIYFRGQASYGWVWDGRNRDSDYAGDNRSLEFSRSSNSVDGSKMLDLSAGLGMIFSAGAADQWQIVP
;
A
#
# COMPACT_ATOMS: atom_id res chain seq x y z
N MET A 1 -11.19 -21.60 -34.98
CA MET A 1 -11.57 -20.20 -35.29
C MET A 1 -12.56 -19.77 -34.23
N THR A 2 -12.07 -18.93 -33.32
CA THR A 2 -12.76 -17.96 -32.44
C THR A 2 -13.82 -18.43 -31.41
N PHE A 3 -13.48 -18.13 -30.15
CA PHE A 3 -14.31 -18.09 -28.94
C PHE A 3 -15.50 -17.13 -29.02
N LEU A 4 -16.48 -17.31 -28.13
CA LEU A 4 -16.93 -16.28 -27.18
C LEU A 4 -17.90 -16.89 -26.15
N ALA A 5 -17.38 -17.19 -24.96
CA ALA A 5 -18.19 -17.36 -23.75
C ALA A 5 -18.39 -15.95 -23.16
N TYR A 6 -19.65 -15.53 -23.07
CA TYR A 6 -20.02 -14.23 -22.52
C TYR A 6 -20.44 -14.45 -21.05
N SER A 7 -19.51 -14.27 -20.09
CA SER A 7 -19.87 -14.19 -18.66
C SER A 7 -20.16 -12.72 -18.32
N ARG A 8 -21.45 -12.41 -18.07
CA ARG A 8 -21.88 -11.10 -17.58
C ARG A 8 -21.70 -11.06 -16.07
N HIS A 9 -20.61 -10.48 -15.58
CA HIS A 9 -20.57 -9.99 -14.21
C HIS A 9 -21.15 -8.57 -14.19
N VAL A 10 -22.41 -8.47 -13.75
CA VAL A 10 -23.04 -7.19 -13.40
C VAL A 10 -22.54 -6.82 -12.01
N PHE A 11 -21.59 -5.89 -11.92
CA PHE A 11 -21.22 -5.28 -10.65
C PHE A 11 -22.21 -4.17 -10.33
N LEU A 12 -23.11 -4.45 -9.39
CA LEU A 12 -23.98 -3.45 -8.78
C LEU A 12 -23.15 -2.68 -7.73
N PHE A 13 -22.68 -1.49 -8.09
CA PHE A 13 -22.15 -0.54 -7.11
C PHE A 13 -23.32 0.00 -6.27
N VAL A 14 -23.56 -0.60 -5.11
CA VAL A 14 -24.36 0.07 -4.08
C VAL A 14 -23.48 1.17 -3.51
N LEU A 15 -23.76 2.41 -3.91
CA LEU A 15 -23.19 3.62 -3.34
C LEU A 15 -23.76 3.80 -1.92
N LEU A 16 -23.22 3.05 -0.96
CA LEU A 16 -23.40 3.38 0.45
C LEU A 16 -22.61 4.66 0.68
N GLY A 17 -23.32 5.78 0.81
CA GLY A 17 -22.76 7.04 1.27
C GLY A 17 -22.17 6.85 2.67
N VAL A 18 -20.90 6.48 2.73
CA VAL A 18 -20.12 6.52 3.97
C VAL A 18 -19.76 7.98 4.17
N PRO A 19 -20.27 8.65 5.23
CA PRO A 19 -19.84 10.00 5.52
C PRO A 19 -18.32 10.01 5.74
N PRO A 20 -17.60 11.02 5.23
CA PRO A 20 -16.17 11.12 5.44
C PRO A 20 -15.86 11.29 6.93
N GLY A 21 -15.00 10.40 7.45
CA GLY A 21 -14.14 10.57 8.62
C GLY A 21 -14.80 11.02 9.92
N VAL A 22 -14.91 10.10 10.89
CA VAL A 22 -15.05 10.52 12.29
C VAL A 22 -13.68 11.04 12.77
N VAL A 23 -13.58 12.34 12.99
CA VAL A 23 -12.41 12.95 13.64
C VAL A 23 -12.62 12.87 15.15
N LEU A 24 -11.84 12.04 15.84
CA LEU A 24 -11.75 12.07 17.30
C LEU A 24 -10.67 13.09 17.67
N ALA A 25 -11.08 14.33 17.93
CA ALA A 25 -10.18 15.37 18.42
C ALA A 25 -9.97 15.21 19.93
N THR A 26 -8.74 14.94 20.37
CA THR A 26 -8.36 14.96 21.79
C THR A 26 -7.12 15.82 21.98
N ALA A 27 -7.30 16.99 22.60
CA ALA A 27 -6.31 18.05 22.85
C ALA A 27 -5.70 18.66 21.56
N GLU A 28 -5.54 19.99 21.54
CA GLU A 28 -5.23 20.83 20.35
C GLU A 28 -3.97 20.50 19.52
N GLN A 29 -3.24 19.41 19.80
CA GLN A 29 -2.05 19.03 19.03
C GLN A 29 -2.08 17.59 18.51
N THR A 30 -3.20 16.86 18.61
CA THR A 30 -3.31 15.50 18.05
C THR A 30 -4.53 15.38 17.16
N SER A 31 -4.32 14.83 15.96
CA SER A 31 -5.36 14.54 14.97
C SER A 31 -5.41 13.04 14.69
N GLY A 32 -6.62 12.50 14.61
CA GLY A 32 -6.87 11.11 14.27
C GLY A 32 -7.91 11.00 13.17
N SER A 33 -7.71 10.07 12.24
CA SER A 33 -8.65 9.78 11.16
C SER A 33 -8.91 8.28 11.04
N LEU A 34 -10.14 7.92 10.66
CA LEU A 34 -10.51 6.58 10.24
C LEU A 34 -11.25 6.69 8.90
N SER A 35 -10.83 5.90 7.91
CA SER A 35 -11.33 5.98 6.54
C SER A 35 -11.50 4.60 5.92
N LEU A 36 -12.50 4.48 5.05
CA LEU A 36 -12.64 3.37 4.11
C LEU A 36 -12.16 3.85 2.74
N GLY A 37 -11.44 3.02 2.00
CA GLY A 37 -10.90 3.39 0.69
C GLY A 37 -10.77 2.22 -0.28
N TYR A 38 -10.63 2.54 -1.56
CA TYR A 38 -10.28 1.62 -2.62
C TYR A 38 -8.94 2.02 -3.22
N ARG A 39 -8.04 1.06 -3.49
CA ARG A 39 -6.76 1.31 -4.17
C ARG A 39 -6.39 0.17 -5.10
N VAL A 40 -5.50 0.46 -6.05
CA VAL A 40 -4.91 -0.53 -6.95
C VAL A 40 -3.41 -0.50 -6.75
N ASP A 41 -2.82 -1.67 -6.49
CA ASP A 41 -1.41 -1.79 -6.12
C ASP A 41 -0.61 -2.73 -7.03
N SER A 42 0.71 -2.59 -6.95
CA SER A 42 1.67 -3.53 -7.50
C SER A 42 2.93 -3.58 -6.65
N LEU A 43 3.50 -4.77 -6.51
CA LEU A 43 4.77 -5.01 -5.84
C LEU A 43 5.70 -5.74 -6.80
N ASP A 44 6.95 -5.30 -6.86
CA ASP A 44 8.02 -5.95 -7.59
C ASP A 44 9.19 -6.11 -6.62
N TRP A 45 9.50 -7.36 -6.31
CA TRP A 45 10.58 -7.72 -5.41
C TRP A 45 11.49 -8.72 -6.08
N ASN A 46 12.79 -8.52 -5.98
CA ASN A 46 13.77 -9.48 -6.46
C ASN A 46 14.87 -9.72 -5.44
N ILE A 47 15.43 -10.92 -5.51
CA ILE A 47 16.59 -11.35 -4.74
C ILE A 47 17.70 -11.62 -5.74
N ARG A 48 18.87 -11.04 -5.50
CA ARG A 48 20.09 -11.36 -6.27
C ARG A 48 20.84 -12.53 -5.64
N ALA A 49 21.61 -13.25 -6.45
CA ALA A 49 22.55 -14.22 -5.91
C ALA A 49 23.68 -13.54 -5.11
N VAL A 50 24.14 -14.22 -4.05
CA VAL A 50 25.39 -13.90 -3.36
C VAL A 50 26.53 -14.54 -4.19
N ASN A 51 27.43 -13.73 -4.75
CA ASN A 51 28.55 -14.09 -5.68
C ASN A 51 28.20 -14.09 -7.18
N SER A 52 28.92 -14.89 -7.98
CA SER A 52 28.86 -14.99 -9.45
C SER A 52 27.59 -15.69 -9.98
N GLY A 53 26.54 -15.75 -9.18
CA GLY A 53 25.22 -16.19 -9.64
C GLY A 53 24.50 -15.08 -10.40
N PRO A 54 23.27 -15.33 -10.85
CA PRO A 54 22.52 -14.37 -11.64
C PRO A 54 22.25 -13.06 -10.87
N ASN A 55 22.24 -11.95 -11.61
CA ASN A 55 21.88 -10.63 -11.08
C ASN A 55 20.45 -10.57 -10.50
N ILE A 56 19.56 -11.46 -10.96
CA ILE A 56 18.24 -11.72 -10.41
C ILE A 56 18.12 -13.24 -10.29
N LEU A 57 18.16 -13.75 -9.05
CA LEU A 57 18.02 -15.17 -8.75
C LEU A 57 16.55 -15.58 -8.65
N SER A 58 15.74 -14.72 -8.04
CA SER A 58 14.31 -14.95 -7.82
C SER A 58 13.57 -13.62 -7.88
N GLU A 59 12.36 -13.62 -8.43
CA GLU A 59 11.51 -12.46 -8.64
C GLU A 59 10.06 -12.79 -8.26
N LEU A 60 9.49 -11.94 -7.40
CA LEU A 60 8.11 -12.00 -6.93
C LEU A 60 7.38 -10.73 -7.37
N GLU A 61 6.39 -10.92 -8.25
CA GLU A 61 5.56 -9.85 -8.80
C GLU A 61 4.11 -10.01 -8.35
N TRP A 62 3.57 -8.95 -7.75
CA TRP A 62 2.13 -8.79 -7.52
C TRP A 62 1.66 -7.63 -8.40
N LYS A 63 0.64 -7.86 -9.24
CA LYS A 63 0.14 -6.85 -10.19
C LYS A 63 -1.37 -6.73 -10.11
N ASP A 64 -1.83 -5.53 -10.43
CA ASP A 64 -3.26 -5.20 -10.58
C ASP A 64 -4.09 -5.60 -9.36
N MET A 65 -3.56 -5.38 -8.14
CA MET A 65 -4.26 -5.78 -6.92
C MET A 65 -5.35 -4.78 -6.59
N ASP A 66 -6.60 -5.15 -6.82
CA ASP A 66 -7.78 -4.35 -6.50
C ASP A 66 -8.14 -4.53 -5.02
N ILE A 67 -8.03 -3.47 -4.23
CA ILE A 67 -8.12 -3.56 -2.77
C ILE A 67 -9.13 -2.59 -2.19
N SER A 68 -10.02 -3.09 -1.33
CA SER A 68 -10.73 -2.25 -0.35
C SER A 68 -10.01 -2.28 0.99
N GLN A 69 -9.92 -1.14 1.68
CA GLN A 69 -9.16 -1.02 2.93
C GLN A 69 -9.89 -0.19 3.97
N LEU A 70 -9.67 -0.56 5.24
CA LEU A 70 -9.89 0.30 6.40
C LEU A 70 -8.54 0.88 6.81
N ARG A 71 -8.46 2.21 6.93
CA ARG A 71 -7.22 2.93 7.20
C ARG A 71 -7.40 3.88 8.38
N GLY A 72 -6.53 3.74 9.38
CA GLY A 72 -6.41 4.64 10.51
C GLY A 72 -5.14 5.50 10.39
N GLU A 73 -5.26 6.77 10.73
CA GLU A 73 -4.13 7.69 10.85
C GLU A 73 -4.14 8.38 12.20
N LEU A 74 -2.95 8.71 12.68
CA LEU A 74 -2.73 9.51 13.86
C LEU A 74 -1.55 10.43 13.59
N SER A 75 -1.66 11.71 13.92
CA SER A 75 -0.53 12.62 13.94
C SER A 75 -0.66 13.62 15.07
N GLY A 76 0.46 14.23 15.45
CA GLY A 76 0.41 15.29 16.43
C GLY A 76 1.77 15.87 16.76
N SER A 77 1.77 16.87 17.61
CA SER A 77 2.97 17.49 18.14
C SER A 77 2.91 17.70 19.65
N ASN A 78 4.03 18.13 20.24
CA ASN A 78 4.08 18.64 21.61
C ASN A 78 4.65 20.06 21.64
N ASP A 79 4.64 20.68 22.82
CA ASP A 79 5.15 22.04 23.05
C ASP A 79 6.66 22.21 22.78
N ALA A 80 7.40 21.09 22.65
CA ALA A 80 8.80 21.08 22.25
C ALA A 80 8.99 20.97 20.72
N ASN A 81 7.92 21.17 19.93
CA ASN A 81 7.89 21.06 18.47
C ASN A 81 8.28 19.66 17.94
N ILE A 82 8.16 18.61 18.75
CA ILE A 82 8.34 17.23 18.27
C ILE A 82 7.03 16.79 17.62
N TYR A 83 7.09 16.45 16.33
CA TYR A 83 5.98 15.94 15.54
C TYR A 83 6.07 14.44 15.35
N PHE A 84 4.93 13.76 15.40
CA PHE A 84 4.79 12.35 15.07
C PHE A 84 3.63 12.13 14.09
N ARG A 85 3.75 11.06 13.29
CA ARG A 85 2.68 10.55 12.44
C ARG A 85 2.73 9.03 12.39
N GLY A 86 1.57 8.41 12.32
CA GLY A 86 1.39 6.97 12.21
C GLY A 86 0.20 6.66 11.31
N GLN A 87 0.31 5.57 10.56
CA GLN A 87 -0.75 5.05 9.73
C GLN A 87 -0.74 3.53 9.78
N ALA A 88 -1.92 2.93 9.88
CA ALA A 88 -2.12 1.52 9.64
C ALA A 88 -3.32 1.30 8.71
N SER A 89 -3.23 0.33 7.80
CA SER A 89 -4.35 -0.10 6.96
C SER A 89 -4.48 -1.61 6.91
N TYR A 90 -5.71 -2.09 6.95
CA TYR A 90 -6.07 -3.47 6.70
C TYR A 90 -6.91 -3.56 5.44
N GLY A 91 -6.49 -4.38 4.48
CA GLY A 91 -7.11 -4.48 3.17
C GLY A 91 -7.54 -5.88 2.77
N TRP A 92 -8.57 -5.94 1.93
CA TRP A 92 -9.09 -7.13 1.28
C TRP A 92 -8.88 -7.02 -0.22
N VAL A 93 -8.17 -7.99 -0.79
CA VAL A 93 -7.88 -8.06 -2.23
C VAL A 93 -9.03 -8.78 -2.92
N TRP A 94 -9.60 -8.15 -3.94
CA TRP A 94 -10.74 -8.67 -4.71
C TRP A 94 -10.31 -9.34 -6.00
N ASP A 95 -9.30 -8.77 -6.66
CA ASP A 95 -8.69 -9.28 -7.88
C ASP A 95 -7.20 -8.95 -7.86
N GLY A 96 -6.44 -9.68 -8.63
CA GLY A 96 -5.02 -9.45 -8.83
C GLY A 96 -4.27 -10.73 -9.14
N ARG A 97 -2.99 -10.59 -9.50
CA ARG A 97 -2.15 -11.72 -9.87
C ARG A 97 -0.82 -11.68 -9.15
N ASN A 98 -0.37 -12.86 -8.74
CA ASN A 98 0.97 -13.09 -8.22
C ASN A 98 1.73 -14.01 -9.17
N ARG A 99 2.99 -13.67 -9.46
CA ARG A 99 3.93 -14.52 -10.17
C ARG A 99 5.23 -14.60 -9.39
N ASP A 100 5.72 -15.82 -9.21
CA ASP A 100 7.02 -16.11 -8.62
C ASP A 100 7.86 -16.83 -9.67
N SER A 101 9.11 -16.40 -9.88
CA SER A 101 9.99 -16.92 -10.93
C SER A 101 11.44 -16.98 -10.46
N ASP A 102 12.11 -18.11 -10.73
CA ASP A 102 13.52 -18.32 -10.38
C ASP A 102 14.38 -18.55 -11.62
N TYR A 103 15.60 -18.00 -11.59
CA TYR A 103 16.50 -17.92 -12.74
C TYR A 103 17.87 -18.50 -12.42
N ALA A 104 18.46 -19.18 -13.40
CA ALA A 104 19.84 -19.68 -13.33
C ALA A 104 20.82 -18.82 -14.12
N GLY A 105 20.36 -17.76 -14.78
CA GLY A 105 21.18 -16.88 -15.63
C GLY A 105 20.84 -15.40 -15.48
N ASP A 106 21.77 -14.55 -15.87
CA ASP A 106 21.62 -13.09 -15.79
C ASP A 106 20.45 -12.58 -16.62
N ASN A 107 19.92 -11.42 -16.22
CA ASN A 107 18.88 -10.67 -16.92
C ASN A 107 17.61 -11.49 -17.16
N ARG A 108 17.18 -12.23 -16.12
CA ARG A 108 15.99 -13.09 -16.17
C ARG A 108 16.09 -14.18 -17.25
N SER A 109 17.29 -14.67 -17.53
CA SER A 109 17.52 -15.78 -18.45
C SER A 109 17.57 -17.11 -17.70
N LEU A 110 17.40 -18.22 -18.42
CA LEU A 110 17.41 -19.57 -17.85
C LEU A 110 16.44 -19.74 -16.68
N GLU A 111 15.19 -19.29 -16.86
CA GLU A 111 14.12 -19.54 -15.90
C GLU A 111 13.90 -21.04 -15.75
N PHE A 112 13.94 -21.54 -14.52
CA PHE A 112 13.79 -22.97 -14.23
C PHE A 112 12.58 -23.27 -13.34
N SER A 113 11.99 -22.25 -12.72
CA SER A 113 10.83 -22.35 -11.85
C SER A 113 9.92 -21.15 -12.08
N ARG A 114 8.62 -21.42 -12.22
CA ARG A 114 7.57 -20.39 -12.32
C ARG A 114 6.29 -20.88 -11.68
N SER A 115 5.70 -20.04 -10.84
CA SER A 115 4.31 -20.18 -10.40
C SER A 115 3.52 -18.92 -10.73
N SER A 116 2.21 -19.07 -10.96
CA SER A 116 1.31 -17.96 -11.24
C SER A 116 -0.03 -18.26 -10.59
N ASN A 117 -0.53 -17.30 -9.82
CA ASN A 117 -1.71 -17.48 -8.98
C ASN A 117 -2.58 -16.22 -9.04
N SER A 118 -3.89 -16.40 -8.89
CA SER A 118 -4.78 -15.31 -8.48
C SER A 118 -4.58 -15.02 -7.00
N VAL A 119 -4.78 -13.77 -6.59
CA VAL A 119 -4.67 -13.35 -5.20
C VAL A 119 -6.01 -12.95 -4.59
N ASP A 120 -7.10 -13.28 -5.27
CA ASP A 120 -8.47 -13.00 -4.85
C ASP A 120 -8.73 -13.56 -3.45
N GLY A 121 -9.34 -12.74 -2.58
CA GLY A 121 -9.62 -13.11 -1.20
C GLY A 121 -8.40 -13.03 -0.27
N SER A 122 -7.23 -12.62 -0.76
CA SER A 122 -6.07 -12.31 0.09
C SER A 122 -6.32 -11.09 0.96
N LYS A 123 -5.49 -10.94 1.99
CA LYS A 123 -5.54 -9.84 2.95
C LYS A 123 -4.18 -9.18 3.04
N MET A 124 -4.18 -7.87 3.26
CA MET A 124 -2.95 -7.08 3.41
C MET A 124 -2.98 -6.23 4.67
N LEU A 125 -1.80 -5.92 5.18
CA LEU A 125 -1.58 -5.00 6.29
C LEU A 125 -0.45 -4.05 5.89
N ASP A 126 -0.72 -2.74 5.92
CA ASP A 126 0.32 -1.73 5.79
C ASP A 126 0.52 -0.99 7.11
N LEU A 127 1.77 -0.61 7.38
CA LEU A 127 2.16 0.19 8.54
C LEU A 127 3.17 1.25 8.12
N SER A 128 2.97 2.48 8.59
CA SER A 128 3.91 3.58 8.42
C SER A 128 3.99 4.42 9.69
N ALA A 129 5.17 4.92 10.01
CA ALA A 129 5.40 5.83 11.12
C ALA A 129 6.49 6.85 10.76
N GLY A 130 6.38 8.05 11.34
CA GLY A 130 7.33 9.14 11.17
C GLY A 130 7.44 9.98 12.44
N LEU A 131 8.62 10.52 12.68
CA LEU A 131 8.96 11.38 13.82
C LEU A 131 9.92 12.47 13.34
N GLY A 132 9.72 13.70 13.79
CA GLY A 132 10.62 14.81 13.45
C GLY A 132 10.33 16.09 14.23
N MET A 133 10.92 17.21 13.81
CA MET A 133 10.73 18.52 14.43
C MET A 133 9.98 19.47 13.51
N ILE A 134 9.08 20.28 14.07
CA ILE A 134 8.40 21.37 13.36
C ILE A 134 9.28 22.61 13.39
N PHE A 135 9.47 23.24 12.23
CA PHE A 135 10.16 24.52 12.10
C PHE A 135 9.16 25.61 11.71
N SER A 136 9.06 26.66 12.52
CA SER A 136 8.14 27.79 12.28
C SER A 136 8.90 29.07 11.92
N ALA A 137 8.31 29.90 11.06
CA ALA A 137 8.87 31.19 10.66
C ALA A 137 7.78 32.25 10.38
N GLY A 138 8.16 33.53 10.54
CA GLY A 138 7.29 34.69 10.33
C GLY A 138 6.86 35.37 11.63
N ALA A 139 6.13 36.47 11.52
CA ALA A 139 5.77 37.32 12.68
C ALA A 139 4.80 36.65 13.68
N ALA A 140 4.16 35.55 13.28
CA ALA A 140 3.21 34.79 14.09
C ALA A 140 3.22 33.31 13.69
N ASP A 141 4.39 32.75 13.39
CA ASP A 141 4.54 31.34 12.96
C ASP A 141 3.67 30.93 11.76
N GLN A 142 3.38 31.89 10.88
CA GLN A 142 2.51 31.73 9.72
C GLN A 142 3.01 30.67 8.73
N TRP A 143 4.32 30.37 8.73
CA TRP A 143 4.94 29.35 7.90
C TRP A 143 5.47 28.22 8.79
N GLN A 144 5.05 27.00 8.53
CA GLN A 144 5.53 25.81 9.23
C GLN A 144 6.03 24.75 8.26
N ILE A 145 7.18 24.16 8.56
CA ILE A 145 7.71 22.97 7.91
C ILE A 145 7.47 21.80 8.87
N VAL A 146 6.61 20.87 8.45
CA VAL A 146 6.29 19.65 9.18
C VAL A 146 6.87 18.46 8.40
N PRO A 147 7.63 17.56 9.06
CA PRO A 147 8.23 16.39 8.42
C PRO A 147 7.26 15.25 8.10
#